data_AF-A0AA39LKX3-F1
#
_entry.id   AF-A0AA39LKX3-F1
#
_cell.length_a   1.000
_cell.length_b   1.000
_cell.length_c   1.000
_cell.angle_alpha   90.00
_cell.angle_beta   90.00
_cell.angle_gamma   90.00
#
_symmetry.space_group_name_H-M   'P 1'
#
loop_
_entity.id
_entity.type
_entity.pdbx_description
1 polymer ?
#
loop_
_entity_poly.entity_id
_entity_poly.type
_entity_poly.pdbx_seq_one_letter_code
_entity_poly.pdbx_strand_id
1 'polypeptide(L)'
;MILFTSTVFLLLCLSVNGRPENLVAKAFLNEDQVHFYKALPAHDRQEYDAIAEEFRNLIGAGIEVQFKDFVNMARFKYPDLYEKLAQRQKEMEDKENALPESVKKFIKDRREEVKSWFANGVLDEKAFARSASLTGSQIAAMDEPDRAALFDYYPHMQELLENPHFKAFMTKPDGLNDELLAVLE
;
A
#
# COMPACT_ATOMS: atom_id res chain seq x y z
N MET A 1 3.62 -1.41 20.24
CA MET A 1 3.71 -2.60 19.37
C MET A 1 3.17 -2.17 18.02
N ILE A 2 4.06 -2.03 17.03
CA ILE A 2 3.86 -1.17 15.85
C ILE A 2 3.12 -1.94 14.74
N LEU A 3 2.24 -1.21 14.04
CA LEU A 3 1.11 -1.67 13.25
C LEU A 3 1.44 -1.71 11.75
N PHE A 4 1.11 -2.82 11.04
CA PHE A 4 1.40 -3.02 9.61
C PHE A 4 0.16 -3.48 8.81
N THR A 5 -0.85 -2.62 8.69
CA THR A 5 -2.12 -2.94 7.98
C THR A 5 -2.22 -2.40 6.54
N SER A 6 -1.29 -1.58 6.05
CA SER A 6 -1.63 -0.70 4.91
C SER A 6 -1.13 -1.12 3.51
N THR A 7 -0.14 -2.00 3.36
CA THR A 7 0.33 -2.39 2.01
C THR A 7 -0.58 -3.45 1.37
N VAL A 8 -1.20 -4.33 2.17
CA VAL A 8 -2.01 -5.45 1.66
C VAL A 8 -3.43 -4.98 1.25
N PHE A 9 -4.00 -3.98 1.92
CA PHE A 9 -5.34 -3.47 1.57
C PHE A 9 -5.34 -2.76 0.21
N LEU A 10 -4.27 -2.02 -0.12
CA LEU A 10 -4.09 -1.36 -1.41
C LEU A 10 -3.84 -2.36 -2.56
N LEU A 11 -3.11 -3.45 -2.31
CA LEU A 11 -2.93 -4.55 -3.27
C LEU A 11 -4.22 -5.34 -3.53
N LEU A 12 -5.06 -5.52 -2.52
CA LEU A 12 -6.29 -6.32 -2.65
C LEU A 12 -7.38 -5.60 -3.46
N CYS A 13 -7.40 -4.26 -3.47
CA CYS A 13 -8.27 -3.48 -4.35
C CYS A 13 -7.91 -3.59 -5.85
N LEU A 14 -6.68 -4.01 -6.20
CA LEU A 14 -6.25 -4.18 -7.60
C LEU A 14 -6.72 -5.50 -8.24
N SER A 15 -7.30 -6.41 -7.45
CA SER A 15 -7.77 -7.72 -7.94
C SER A 15 -9.22 -7.72 -8.46
N VAL A 16 -9.88 -6.56 -8.49
CA VAL A 16 -11.20 -6.42 -9.14
C VAL A 16 -11.00 -6.05 -10.61
N ASN A 17 -11.17 -7.04 -11.47
CA ASN A 17 -11.18 -6.90 -12.93
C ASN A 17 -11.95 -5.65 -13.40
N GLY A 18 -11.28 -4.74 -14.10
CA GLY A 18 -11.91 -3.87 -15.11
C GLY A 18 -12.17 -2.39 -14.78
N ARG A 19 -11.36 -1.73 -13.95
CA ARG A 19 -11.36 -0.25 -13.84
C ARG A 19 -9.95 0.30 -14.08
N PRO A 20 -9.79 1.51 -14.66
CA PRO A 20 -8.48 2.11 -14.84
C PRO A 20 -7.71 2.20 -13.49
N GLU A 21 -6.39 2.19 -13.58
CA GLU A 21 -5.51 2.08 -12.41
C GLU A 21 -5.69 3.29 -11.49
N ASN A 22 -6.32 3.11 -10.33
CA ASN A 22 -6.32 4.09 -9.24
C ASN A 22 -4.87 4.53 -8.97
N LEU A 23 -4.52 5.75 -9.41
CA LEU A 23 -3.15 6.25 -9.40
C LEU A 23 -2.66 6.50 -7.97
N VAL A 24 -3.57 6.85 -7.06
CA VAL A 24 -3.24 6.96 -5.63
C VAL A 24 -2.81 5.60 -5.09
N ALA A 25 -3.51 4.52 -5.45
CA ALA A 25 -3.13 3.19 -5.03
C ALA A 25 -1.83 2.72 -5.67
N LYS A 26 -1.69 2.97 -6.98
CA LYS A 26 -0.49 2.66 -7.76
C LYS A 26 0.75 3.34 -7.19
N ALA A 27 0.63 4.59 -6.74
CA ALA A 27 1.73 5.36 -6.16
C ALA A 27 2.37 4.70 -4.94
N PHE A 28 1.64 3.86 -4.20
CA PHE A 28 2.15 3.13 -3.04
C PHE A 28 2.50 1.67 -3.34
N LEU A 29 2.50 1.27 -4.62
CA LEU A 29 2.98 -0.04 -5.02
C LEU A 29 4.50 -0.09 -5.03
N ASN A 30 5.02 -1.16 -4.43
CA ASN A 30 6.40 -1.57 -4.62
C ASN A 30 6.40 -2.71 -5.66
N GLU A 31 7.04 -2.47 -6.81
CA GLU A 31 7.08 -3.40 -7.94
C GLU A 31 7.58 -4.80 -7.54
N ASP A 32 8.45 -4.89 -6.54
CA ASP A 32 8.98 -6.15 -6.05
C ASP A 32 7.87 -7.13 -5.59
N GLN A 33 6.72 -6.64 -5.12
CA GLN A 33 5.62 -7.52 -4.68
C GLN A 33 4.93 -8.20 -5.86
N VAL A 34 4.73 -7.47 -6.95
CA VAL A 34 4.18 -8.02 -8.19
C VAL A 34 5.16 -9.01 -8.80
N HIS A 35 6.46 -8.70 -8.77
CA HIS A 35 7.50 -9.60 -9.22
C HIS A 35 7.59 -10.87 -8.38
N PHE A 36 7.49 -10.76 -7.05
CA PHE A 36 7.47 -11.92 -6.15
C PHE A 36 6.36 -12.89 -6.51
N TYR A 37 5.11 -12.43 -6.62
CA TYR A 37 3.97 -13.30 -6.96
C TYR A 37 4.14 -13.95 -8.34
N LYS A 38 4.59 -13.19 -9.34
CA LYS A 38 4.84 -13.72 -10.69
C LYS A 38 5.98 -14.75 -10.74
N ALA A 39 6.97 -14.60 -9.87
CA ALA A 39 8.12 -15.50 -9.76
C ALA A 39 7.79 -16.81 -9.02
N LEU A 40 6.71 -16.86 -8.24
CA LEU A 40 6.27 -18.10 -7.59
C LEU A 40 5.91 -19.17 -8.62
N PRO A 41 6.27 -20.46 -8.40
CA PRO A 41 5.75 -21.57 -9.17
C PRO A 41 4.22 -21.61 -9.18
N ALA A 42 3.62 -22.26 -10.20
CA ALA A 42 2.16 -22.32 -10.33
C ALA A 42 1.47 -22.94 -9.10
N HIS A 43 2.07 -23.97 -8.51
CA HIS A 43 1.63 -24.58 -7.26
C HIS A 43 1.59 -23.57 -6.10
N ASP A 44 2.70 -22.90 -5.84
CA ASP A 44 2.82 -21.91 -4.76
C ASP A 44 1.87 -20.72 -4.95
N ARG A 45 1.55 -20.35 -6.20
CA ARG A 45 0.54 -19.33 -6.47
C ARG A 45 -0.87 -19.77 -6.06
N GLN A 46 -1.23 -21.03 -6.30
CA GLN A 46 -2.54 -21.54 -5.85
C GLN A 46 -2.65 -21.53 -4.32
N GLU A 47 -1.58 -21.91 -3.62
CA GLU A 47 -1.50 -21.85 -2.16
C GLU A 47 -1.55 -20.40 -1.66
N TYR A 48 -0.83 -19.49 -2.32
CA TYR A 48 -0.87 -18.06 -2.03
C TYR A 48 -2.29 -17.50 -2.18
N ASP A 49 -2.97 -17.83 -3.28
CA ASP A 49 -4.32 -17.36 -3.57
C ASP A 49 -5.34 -17.86 -2.53
N ALA A 50 -5.17 -19.10 -2.03
CA ALA A 50 -6.00 -19.65 -0.96
C ALA A 50 -5.80 -18.91 0.38
N ILE A 51 -4.55 -18.61 0.76
CA ILE A 51 -4.28 -17.77 1.95
C ILE A 51 -4.85 -16.36 1.74
N ALA A 52 -4.68 -15.79 0.54
CA ALA A 52 -5.18 -14.45 0.22
C ALA A 52 -6.70 -14.36 0.33
N GLU A 53 -7.42 -15.41 -0.03
CA GLU A 53 -8.87 -15.49 0.18
C GLU A 53 -9.24 -15.48 1.66
N GLU A 54 -8.60 -16.31 2.49
CA GLU A 54 -8.84 -16.32 3.93
C GLU A 54 -8.47 -14.97 4.58
N PHE A 55 -7.37 -14.36 4.15
CA PHE A 55 -6.92 -13.06 4.63
C PHE A 55 -7.92 -11.94 4.25
N ARG A 56 -8.46 -11.96 3.02
CA ARG A 56 -9.55 -11.07 2.60
C ARG A 56 -10.79 -11.23 3.44
N ASN A 57 -11.14 -12.46 3.84
CA ASN A 57 -12.31 -12.70 4.69
C ASN A 57 -12.14 -12.11 6.09
N LEU A 58 -10.94 -12.17 6.67
CA LEU A 58 -10.65 -11.51 7.95
C LEU A 58 -10.81 -9.99 7.84
N ILE A 59 -10.26 -9.40 6.77
CA ILE A 59 -10.43 -7.97 6.47
C ILE A 59 -11.92 -7.61 6.33
N GLY A 60 -12.67 -8.38 5.54
CA GLY A 60 -14.10 -8.16 5.31
C GLY A 60 -14.94 -8.29 6.59
N ALA A 61 -14.47 -9.06 7.57
CA ALA A 61 -15.06 -9.15 8.90
C ALA A 61 -14.66 -7.99 9.85
N GLY A 62 -13.87 -7.02 9.36
CA GLY A 62 -13.39 -5.89 10.15
C GLY A 62 -12.26 -6.24 11.12
N ILE A 63 -11.61 -7.39 10.93
CA ILE A 63 -10.48 -7.82 11.76
C ILE A 63 -9.22 -7.10 11.28
N GLU A 64 -8.52 -6.45 12.21
CA GLU A 64 -7.22 -5.84 11.92
C GLU A 64 -6.18 -6.95 11.70
N VAL A 65 -5.60 -6.99 10.50
CA VAL A 65 -4.62 -8.01 10.09
C VAL A 65 -3.39 -7.37 9.44
N GLN A 66 -2.24 -8.01 9.58
CA GLN A 66 -0.95 -7.56 9.07
C GLN A 66 -0.36 -8.55 8.06
N PHE A 67 0.63 -8.11 7.29
CA PHE A 67 1.35 -9.02 6.39
C PHE A 67 2.00 -10.19 7.15
N LYS A 68 2.47 -9.96 8.38
CA LYS A 68 2.95 -11.04 9.26
C LYS A 68 1.87 -12.08 9.54
N ASP A 69 0.61 -11.68 9.66
CA ASP A 69 -0.51 -12.61 9.85
C ASP A 69 -0.74 -13.44 8.59
N PHE A 70 -0.65 -12.81 7.39
CA PHE A 70 -0.66 -13.52 6.11
C PHE A 70 0.45 -14.59 6.04
N VAL A 71 1.69 -14.21 6.39
CA VAL A 71 2.84 -15.13 6.43
C VAL A 71 2.55 -16.27 7.42
N ASN A 72 2.06 -15.96 8.63
CA ASN A 72 1.76 -16.96 9.65
C ASN A 72 0.63 -17.93 9.24
N MET A 73 -0.32 -17.51 8.42
CA MET A 73 -1.37 -18.40 7.89
C MET A 73 -0.77 -19.49 6.99
N ALA A 74 0.29 -19.17 6.24
CA ALA A 74 1.02 -20.16 5.43
C ALA A 74 1.71 -21.22 6.29
N ARG A 75 2.20 -20.83 7.48
CA ARG A 75 3.11 -21.64 8.31
C ARG A 75 2.62 -23.08 8.56
N PHE A 76 1.33 -23.25 8.77
CA PHE A 76 0.75 -24.55 9.12
C PHE A 76 0.20 -25.31 7.91
N LYS A 77 -0.29 -24.59 6.89
CA LYS A 77 -0.96 -25.19 5.72
C LYS A 77 0.03 -25.48 4.59
N TYR A 78 1.00 -24.60 4.39
CA TYR A 78 1.91 -24.58 3.25
C TYR A 78 3.34 -24.19 3.69
N PRO A 79 4.10 -25.09 4.35
CA PRO A 79 5.42 -24.78 4.90
C PRO A 79 6.43 -24.24 3.87
N ASP A 80 6.43 -24.79 2.66
CA ASP A 80 7.35 -24.36 1.59
C ASP A 80 7.00 -22.96 1.06
N LEU A 81 5.72 -22.57 1.09
CA LEU A 81 5.30 -21.21 0.78
C LEU A 81 5.62 -20.27 1.96
N TYR A 82 5.45 -20.73 3.20
CA TYR A 82 5.79 -19.97 4.40
C TYR A 82 7.26 -19.54 4.40
N GLU A 83 8.19 -20.42 4.07
CA GLU A 83 9.62 -20.05 4.02
C GLU A 83 9.89 -18.93 3.03
N LYS A 84 9.28 -19.00 1.83
CA LYS A 84 9.39 -17.96 0.80
C LYS A 84 8.78 -16.64 1.25
N LEU A 85 7.61 -16.70 1.90
CA LEU A 85 6.91 -15.53 2.43
C LEU A 85 7.66 -14.89 3.62
N ALA A 86 8.23 -15.69 4.50
CA ALA A 86 9.01 -15.22 5.65
C ALA A 86 10.32 -14.57 5.19
N GLN A 87 11.01 -15.17 4.21
CA GLN A 87 12.17 -14.55 3.58
C GLN A 87 11.81 -13.22 2.90
N ARG A 88 10.68 -13.20 2.19
CA ARG A 88 10.18 -11.98 1.55
C ARG A 88 9.81 -10.89 2.56
N GLN A 89 9.19 -11.27 3.68
CA GLN A 89 8.89 -10.34 4.77
C GLN A 89 10.17 -9.71 5.30
N LYS A 90 11.20 -10.52 5.55
CA LYS A 90 12.50 -10.03 6.02
C LYS A 90 13.14 -9.07 5.02
N GLU A 91 13.12 -9.38 3.73
CA GLU A 91 13.65 -8.49 2.69
C GLU A 91 12.94 -7.14 2.65
N MET A 92 11.61 -7.14 2.83
CA MET A 92 10.83 -5.90 2.91
C MET A 92 11.19 -5.08 4.15
N GLU A 93 11.34 -5.74 5.30
CA GLU A 93 11.76 -5.11 6.55
C GLU A 93 13.19 -4.54 6.44
N ASP A 94 14.13 -5.29 5.87
CA ASP A 94 15.52 -4.86 5.66
C ASP A 94 15.60 -3.66 4.71
N LYS A 95 14.84 -3.68 3.60
CA LYS A 95 14.75 -2.55 2.67
C LYS A 95 14.18 -1.31 3.33
N GLU A 96 13.09 -1.44 4.09
CA GLU A 96 12.49 -0.30 4.79
C GLU A 96 13.42 0.24 5.88
N ASN A 97 14.12 -0.63 6.61
CA ASN A 97 15.07 -0.23 7.65
C ASN A 97 16.28 0.55 7.10
N ALA A 98 16.69 0.24 5.86
CA ALA A 98 17.77 0.92 5.17
C ALA A 98 17.40 2.34 4.65
N LEU A 99 16.12 2.71 4.68
CA LEU A 99 15.68 4.04 4.25
C LEU A 99 16.07 5.15 5.25
N PRO A 100 16.21 6.40 4.78
CA PRO A 100 16.36 7.55 5.65
C PRO A 100 15.22 7.68 6.67
N GLU A 101 15.49 8.24 7.85
CA GLU A 101 14.51 8.35 8.95
C GLU A 101 13.25 9.13 8.55
N SER A 102 13.38 10.18 7.74
CA SER A 102 12.25 10.96 7.23
C SER A 102 11.33 10.13 6.33
N VAL A 103 11.91 9.28 5.47
CA VAL A 103 11.20 8.38 4.56
C VAL A 103 10.50 7.27 5.35
N LYS A 104 11.18 6.67 6.33
CA LYS A 104 10.58 5.69 7.25
C LYS A 104 9.41 6.30 8.02
N LYS A 105 9.59 7.53 8.52
CA LYS A 105 8.52 8.27 9.19
C LYS A 105 7.35 8.52 8.26
N PHE A 106 7.61 8.96 7.03
CA PHE A 106 6.56 9.16 6.02
C PHE A 106 5.77 7.88 5.79
N ILE A 107 6.44 6.76 5.51
CA ILE A 107 5.80 5.45 5.29
C ILE A 107 4.93 5.07 6.48
N LYS A 108 5.46 5.21 7.70
CA LYS A 108 4.73 4.90 8.94
C LYS A 108 3.49 5.79 9.09
N ASP A 109 3.63 7.11 8.92
CA ASP A 109 2.53 8.06 9.02
C ASP A 109 1.42 7.73 7.99
N ARG A 110 1.79 7.39 6.75
CA ARG A 110 0.82 7.00 5.71
C ARG A 110 0.06 5.73 6.10
N ARG A 111 0.75 4.74 6.65
CA ARG A 111 0.12 3.50 7.13
C ARG A 111 -0.85 3.75 8.28
N GLU A 112 -0.55 4.69 9.16
CA GLU A 112 -1.43 5.08 10.26
C GLU A 112 -2.68 5.82 9.75
N GLU A 113 -2.53 6.70 8.75
CA GLU A 113 -3.65 7.44 8.16
C GLU A 113 -4.67 6.51 7.50
N VAL A 114 -4.24 5.42 6.84
CA VAL A 114 -5.14 4.46 6.17
C VAL A 114 -6.16 3.84 7.13
N LYS A 115 -5.83 3.69 8.42
CA LYS A 115 -6.79 3.18 9.42
C LYS A 115 -7.99 4.09 9.61
N SER A 116 -7.77 5.40 9.43
CA SER A 116 -8.85 6.38 9.53
C SER A 116 -9.74 6.42 8.28
N TRP A 117 -9.34 5.77 7.19
CA TRP A 117 -10.12 5.77 5.94
C TRP A 117 -11.38 4.91 6.04
N PHE A 118 -11.42 3.88 6.89
CA PHE A 118 -12.54 2.95 6.93
C PHE A 118 -13.18 2.88 8.32
N ALA A 119 -13.69 4.02 8.80
CA ALA A 119 -14.41 4.06 10.06
C ALA A 119 -15.67 3.18 9.98
N ASN A 120 -15.72 2.13 10.80
CA ASN A 120 -16.80 1.12 10.80
C ASN A 120 -17.01 0.42 9.43
N GLY A 121 -15.94 0.25 8.64
CA GLY A 121 -16.02 -0.41 7.33
C GLY A 121 -16.60 0.45 6.20
N VAL A 122 -16.86 1.74 6.46
CA VAL A 122 -17.30 2.71 5.46
C VAL A 122 -16.16 3.69 5.16
N LEU A 123 -15.95 4.00 3.88
CA LEU A 123 -14.95 4.97 3.47
C LEU A 123 -15.27 6.37 4.05
N ASP A 124 -14.36 6.91 4.86
CA ASP A 124 -14.31 8.31 5.25
C ASP A 124 -13.55 9.09 4.17
N GLU A 125 -14.32 9.65 3.24
CA GLU A 125 -13.82 10.44 2.11
C GLU A 125 -12.98 11.65 2.55
N LYS A 126 -13.29 12.24 3.71
CA LYS A 126 -12.53 13.38 4.24
C LYS A 126 -11.18 12.92 4.78
N ALA A 127 -11.15 11.78 5.48
CA ALA A 127 -9.89 11.18 5.92
C ALA A 127 -9.03 10.76 4.73
N PHE A 128 -9.63 10.20 3.69
CA PHE A 128 -8.95 9.85 2.45
C PHE A 128 -8.35 11.10 1.76
N ALA A 129 -9.15 12.12 1.49
CA ALA A 129 -8.69 13.35 0.85
C ALA A 129 -7.61 14.07 1.68
N ARG A 130 -7.76 14.12 3.00
CA ARG A 130 -6.71 14.62 3.91
C ARG A 130 -5.41 13.84 3.73
N SER A 131 -5.48 12.51 3.69
CA SER A 131 -4.31 11.67 3.52
C SER A 131 -3.62 11.92 2.17
N ALA A 132 -4.37 12.02 1.07
CA ALA A 132 -3.85 12.38 -0.24
C ALA A 132 -3.16 13.75 -0.23
N SER A 133 -3.75 14.76 0.41
CA SER A 133 -3.15 16.10 0.54
C SER A 133 -1.88 16.10 1.40
N LEU A 134 -1.90 15.38 2.52
CA LEU A 134 -0.73 15.20 3.38
C LEU A 134 0.41 14.50 2.62
N THR A 135 0.09 13.55 1.73
CA THR A 135 1.09 12.84 0.91
C THR A 135 1.84 13.83 0.03
N GLY A 136 1.12 14.64 -0.76
CA GLY A 136 1.77 15.63 -1.63
C GLY A 136 2.57 16.68 -0.85
N SER A 137 2.02 17.20 0.26
CA SER A 137 2.68 18.24 1.03
C SER A 137 3.91 17.75 1.80
N GLN A 138 3.89 16.53 2.36
CA GLN A 138 5.05 15.95 3.05
C GLN A 138 6.19 15.66 2.07
N ILE A 139 5.89 15.13 0.87
CA ILE A 139 6.93 14.87 -0.14
C ILE A 139 7.55 16.18 -0.67
N ALA A 140 6.74 17.22 -0.85
CA ALA A 140 7.23 18.54 -1.24
C ALA A 140 8.17 19.16 -0.19
N ALA A 141 7.98 18.82 1.09
CA ALA A 141 8.82 19.27 2.20
C ALA A 141 10.07 18.40 2.44
N MET A 142 10.19 17.23 1.80
CA MET A 142 11.39 16.40 1.87
C MET A 142 12.55 17.07 1.13
N ASP A 143 13.75 16.85 1.64
CA ASP A 143 14.96 17.20 0.91
C ASP A 143 15.14 16.27 -0.32
N GLU A 144 16.06 16.64 -1.20
CA GLU A 144 16.26 15.92 -2.45
C GLU A 144 16.74 14.47 -2.24
N PRO A 145 17.71 14.18 -1.34
CA PRO A 145 18.13 12.80 -1.06
C PRO A 145 17.00 11.92 -0.53
N ASP A 146 16.20 12.41 0.42
CA ASP A 146 15.12 11.64 1.01
C ASP A 146 13.98 11.41 0.01
N ARG A 147 13.67 12.43 -0.80
CA ARG A 147 12.67 12.31 -1.87
C ARG A 147 13.11 11.31 -2.93
N ALA A 148 14.39 11.28 -3.30
CA ALA A 148 14.93 10.29 -4.23
C ALA A 148 14.81 8.87 -3.65
N ALA A 149 15.21 8.68 -2.38
CA ALA A 149 15.05 7.39 -1.70
C ALA A 149 13.57 6.95 -1.60
N LEU A 150 12.64 7.88 -1.42
CA LEU A 150 11.21 7.59 -1.43
C LEU A 150 10.75 7.13 -2.83
N PHE A 151 11.18 7.79 -3.90
CA PHE A 151 10.81 7.41 -5.26
C PHE A 151 11.44 6.09 -5.70
N ASP A 152 12.66 5.78 -5.27
CA ASP A 152 13.24 4.45 -5.46
C ASP A 152 12.43 3.36 -4.75
N TYR A 153 11.87 3.67 -3.57
CA TYR A 153 11.02 2.74 -2.82
C TYR A 153 9.59 2.62 -3.40
N TYR A 154 9.05 3.72 -3.93
CA TYR A 154 7.73 3.83 -4.56
C TYR A 154 7.84 4.45 -5.96
N PRO A 155 8.17 3.66 -6.99
CA PRO A 155 8.53 4.16 -8.31
C PRO A 155 7.40 4.91 -9.03
N HIS A 156 6.14 4.59 -8.74
CA HIS A 156 4.99 5.28 -9.33
C HIS A 156 4.56 6.55 -8.57
N MET A 157 5.23 6.88 -7.46
CA MET A 157 4.88 8.07 -6.67
C MET A 157 5.03 9.35 -7.49
N GLN A 158 6.07 9.43 -8.32
CA GLN A 158 6.30 10.58 -9.18
C GLN A 158 5.18 10.78 -10.21
N GLU A 159 4.63 9.69 -10.77
CA GLU A 159 3.51 9.73 -11.72
C GLU A 159 2.26 10.39 -11.09
N LEU A 160 1.95 10.07 -9.83
CA LEU A 160 0.87 10.70 -9.09
C LEU A 160 1.14 12.20 -8.88
N LEU A 161 2.34 12.56 -8.42
CA LEU A 161 2.68 13.95 -8.12
C LEU A 161 2.72 14.83 -9.37
N GLU A 162 3.04 14.25 -10.53
CA GLU A 162 3.10 14.96 -11.80
C GLU A 162 1.75 15.09 -12.50
N ASN A 163 0.77 14.27 -12.11
CA ASN A 163 -0.57 14.25 -12.70
C ASN A 163 -1.26 15.63 -12.58
N PRO A 164 -1.83 16.18 -13.67
CA PRO A 164 -2.49 17.49 -13.65
C PRO A 164 -3.65 17.60 -12.67
N HIS A 165 -4.49 16.56 -12.58
CA HIS A 165 -5.63 16.51 -11.66
C HIS A 165 -5.16 16.45 -10.22
N PHE A 166 -4.14 15.64 -9.92
CA PHE A 166 -3.58 15.61 -8.57
C PHE A 166 -2.97 16.96 -8.17
N LYS A 167 -2.24 17.62 -9.08
CA LYS A 167 -1.73 18.99 -8.85
C LYS A 167 -2.85 20.00 -8.63
N ALA A 168 -3.93 19.93 -9.40
CA ALA A 168 -5.09 20.79 -9.21
C ALA A 168 -5.77 20.55 -7.85
N PHE A 169 -5.97 19.28 -7.47
CA PHE A 169 -6.46 18.88 -6.15
C PHE A 169 -5.61 19.48 -5.02
N MET A 170 -4.28 19.45 -5.15
CA MET A 170 -3.36 19.99 -4.14
C MET A 170 -3.50 21.51 -3.91
N THR A 171 -4.08 22.26 -4.85
CA THR A 171 -4.35 23.70 -4.66
C THR A 171 -5.58 23.96 -3.78
N LYS A 172 -6.53 23.01 -3.75
CA LYS A 172 -7.76 23.10 -2.97
C LYS A 172 -8.24 21.70 -2.54
N PRO A 173 -7.62 21.10 -1.51
CA PRO A 173 -7.92 19.74 -1.06
C PRO A 173 -9.16 19.70 -0.15
N ASP A 174 -10.30 20.09 -0.70
CA ASP A 174 -11.59 20.13 0.03
C ASP A 174 -12.41 18.87 -0.24
N GLY A 175 -12.10 17.80 0.49
CA GLY A 175 -12.78 16.51 0.36
C GLY A 175 -12.51 15.78 -0.96
N LEU A 176 -13.39 14.84 -1.30
CA LEU A 176 -13.34 14.07 -2.54
C LEU A 176 -13.97 14.90 -3.67
N ASN A 177 -13.17 15.73 -4.33
CA ASN A 177 -13.60 16.58 -5.45
C ASN A 177 -13.33 15.92 -6.81
N ASP A 178 -13.81 16.53 -7.89
CA ASP A 178 -13.68 16.01 -9.26
C ASP A 178 -12.22 15.75 -9.67
N GLU A 179 -11.28 16.56 -9.19
CA GLU A 179 -9.85 16.40 -9.46
C GLU A 179 -9.28 15.15 -8.77
N LEU A 180 -9.66 14.90 -7.52
CA LEU A 180 -9.23 13.68 -6.83
C LEU A 180 -9.94 12.45 -7.41
N LEU A 181 -11.20 12.55 -7.80
CA LEU A 181 -11.91 11.45 -8.46
C LEU A 181 -11.27 11.06 -9.79
N ALA A 182 -10.82 12.04 -10.59
CA ALA A 182 -10.17 11.81 -11.88
C ALA A 182 -8.83 11.05 -11.80
N VAL A 183 -8.22 10.92 -10.62
CA VAL A 183 -7.01 10.09 -10.41
C VAL A 183 -7.30 8.75 -9.74
N LEU A 184 -8.55 8.51 -9.36
CA LEU A 184 -9.04 7.24 -8.80
C LEU A 184 -9.77 6.39 -9.84
N GLU A 185 -10.29 7.04 -10.89
CA GLU A 185 -10.97 6.43 -12.03
C GLU A 185 -10.00 5.86 -13.05
#